data_AF-C1D572-F1
#
_entry.id   AF-C1D572-F1
#
_cell.length_a   1.000
_cell.length_b   1.000
_cell.length_c   1.000
_cell.angle_alpha   90.00
_cell.angle_beta   90.00
_cell.angle_gamma   90.00
#
_symmetry.space_group_name_H-M   'P 1'
#
loop_
_entity.id
_entity.type
_entity.pdbx_description
1 polymer ?
#
loop_
_entity_poly.entity_id
_entity_poly.type
_entity_poly.pdbx_seq_one_letter_code
_entity_poly.pdbx_strand_id
1 'polypeptide(L)'
;MKRTLMLLLTGLCLVTAPSFAAPDQPPKEASQQKKAKSQFTCEGKRYSKEMRSCAEARFYLEQCGVRRLDRDRDGIPCESIYGG
;
A
#
# COMPACT_ATOMS: atom_id res chain seq x y z
N MET A 1 -7.96 -22.28 -51.62
CA MET A 1 -6.71 -22.98 -51.22
C MET A 1 -5.51 -22.26 -51.81
N LYS A 2 -5.17 -21.03 -51.37
CA LYS A 2 -3.98 -20.28 -51.85
C LYS A 2 -3.41 -19.29 -50.82
N ARG A 3 -3.97 -19.26 -49.59
CA ARG A 3 -3.53 -18.33 -48.53
C ARG A 3 -2.32 -18.85 -47.73
N THR A 4 -1.91 -20.09 -47.99
CA THR A 4 -0.81 -20.79 -47.32
C THR A 4 0.57 -20.50 -47.94
N LEU A 5 0.68 -19.56 -48.90
CA LEU A 5 1.90 -19.29 -49.68
C LEU A 5 2.48 -17.88 -49.44
N MET A 6 2.36 -17.34 -48.23
CA MET A 6 2.95 -16.03 -47.84
C MET A 6 3.66 -16.14 -46.49
N LEU A 7 4.39 -17.24 -46.25
CA LEU A 7 5.08 -17.46 -44.97
C LEU A 7 6.58 -17.76 -45.07
N LEU A 8 7.21 -17.65 -46.23
CA LEU A 8 8.65 -17.87 -46.36
C LEU A 8 9.21 -16.88 -47.37
N LEU A 9 9.78 -15.76 -46.91
CA LEU A 9 10.95 -15.06 -47.49
C LEU A 9 11.19 -13.71 -46.78
N THR A 10 12.04 -13.77 -45.76
CA THR A 10 13.14 -12.81 -45.48
C THR A 10 12.80 -11.35 -45.19
N GLY A 11 12.88 -10.99 -43.91
CA GLY A 11 13.07 -9.61 -43.45
C GLY A 11 13.73 -9.61 -42.08
N LEU A 12 15.04 -9.83 -42.06
CA LEU A 12 15.92 -9.80 -40.90
C LEU A 12 15.91 -8.39 -40.27
N CYS A 13 14.96 -8.11 -39.40
CA CYS A 13 15.01 -6.95 -38.51
C CYS A 13 15.57 -7.39 -37.16
N LEU A 14 16.91 -7.47 -37.09
CA LEU A 14 17.64 -7.44 -35.82
C LEU A 14 17.47 -6.05 -35.21
N VAL A 15 16.33 -5.82 -34.56
CA VAL A 15 16.13 -4.65 -33.70
C VAL A 15 16.78 -4.93 -32.34
N THR A 16 18.07 -4.60 -32.26
CA THR A 16 18.79 -4.45 -31.01
C THR A 16 18.48 -3.08 -30.41
N ALA A 17 17.79 -3.05 -29.27
CA ALA A 17 18.09 -2.26 -28.06
C ALA A 17 16.82 -2.05 -27.21
N PRO A 18 17.00 -1.60 -25.95
CA PRO A 18 17.35 -2.39 -24.79
C PRO A 18 16.08 -2.76 -24.01
N SER A 19 16.24 -3.72 -23.09
CA SER A 19 15.27 -3.99 -22.04
C SER A 19 15.04 -2.70 -21.23
N PHE A 20 13.98 -1.95 -21.55
CA PHE A 20 13.38 -1.06 -20.58
C PHE A 20 12.64 -1.95 -19.59
N ALA A 21 13.43 -2.45 -18.64
CA ALA A 21 12.95 -2.78 -17.33
C ALA A 21 12.25 -1.52 -16.79
N ALA A 22 10.95 -1.40 -17.05
CA ALA A 22 10.12 -0.58 -16.20
C ALA A 22 10.23 -1.24 -14.82
N PRO A 23 10.67 -0.52 -13.78
CA PRO A 23 10.76 -1.10 -12.46
C PRO A 23 9.37 -1.63 -12.11
N ASP A 24 9.32 -2.92 -11.77
CA ASP A 24 8.30 -3.51 -10.91
C ASP A 24 7.84 -2.43 -9.95
N GLN A 25 6.67 -1.85 -10.20
CA GLN A 25 6.00 -1.06 -9.19
C GLN A 25 5.53 -2.14 -8.20
N PRO A 26 6.16 -2.29 -7.02
CA PRO A 26 5.56 -3.13 -6.00
C PRO A 26 4.14 -2.61 -5.80
N PRO A 27 3.14 -3.50 -5.68
CA PRO A 27 1.76 -3.08 -5.43
C PRO A 27 1.78 -2.07 -4.30
N LYS A 28 1.30 -0.86 -4.60
CA LYS A 28 1.21 0.27 -3.67
C LYS A 28 0.63 -0.28 -2.37
N GLU A 29 1.41 -0.13 -1.31
CA GLU A 29 1.17 -0.67 0.04
C GLU A 29 -0.30 -0.61 0.46
N ALA A 30 -1.04 -1.67 0.17
CA ALA A 30 -2.21 -2.10 0.93
C ALA A 30 -1.76 -3.11 2.01
N SER A 31 -0.60 -2.87 2.62
CA SER A 31 0.03 -3.82 3.53
C SER A 31 0.60 -3.12 4.77
N GLN A 32 -0.27 -2.48 5.54
CA GLN A 32 0.01 -2.30 6.96
C GLN A 32 -1.16 -2.72 7.83
N GLN A 33 -1.76 -3.86 7.51
CA GLN A 33 -2.43 -4.67 8.53
C GLN A 33 -1.52 -5.83 8.93
N LYS A 34 -0.27 -5.51 9.32
CA LYS A 34 0.49 -6.43 10.15
C LYS A 34 -0.22 -6.47 11.49
N LYS A 35 -1.15 -7.43 11.60
CA LYS A 35 -1.78 -7.96 12.81
C LYS A 35 -0.95 -7.60 14.06
N ALA A 36 -1.22 -6.44 14.65
CA ALA A 36 -0.63 -6.01 15.91
C ALA A 36 -1.25 -6.89 16.97
N LYS A 37 -0.70 -8.10 17.12
CA LYS A 37 -1.12 -9.07 18.12
C LYS A 37 -0.93 -8.43 19.49
N SER A 38 -2.05 -8.02 20.10
CA SER A 38 -2.31 -8.01 21.54
C SER A 38 -1.26 -7.32 22.42
N GLN A 39 -0.83 -6.11 22.07
CA GLN A 39 -0.05 -5.23 22.99
C GLN A 39 -0.83 -4.01 23.47
N PHE A 40 -1.96 -3.71 22.82
CA PHE A 40 -2.77 -2.53 23.11
C PHE A 40 -4.12 -2.97 23.67
N THR A 41 -4.62 -2.23 24.65
CA THR A 41 -5.94 -2.40 25.25
C THR A 41 -6.66 -1.06 25.16
N CYS A 42 -7.99 -1.08 25.06
CA CYS A 42 -8.80 0.13 25.10
C CYS A 42 -8.81 0.72 26.52
N GLU A 43 -7.89 1.62 26.82
CA GLU A 43 -7.69 2.26 28.13
C GLU A 43 -8.36 3.64 28.22
N GLY A 44 -9.32 3.91 27.34
CA GLY A 44 -10.03 5.19 27.32
C GLY A 44 -9.26 6.34 26.69
N LYS A 45 -8.09 6.09 26.07
CA LYS A 45 -7.36 7.09 25.29
C LYS A 45 -8.19 7.56 24.09
N ARG A 46 -8.26 8.88 23.89
CA ARG A 46 -9.13 9.54 22.90
C ARG A 46 -8.33 10.40 21.92
N TYR A 47 -7.17 10.91 22.32
CA TYR A 47 -6.39 11.85 21.54
C TYR A 47 -5.13 11.18 20.96
N SER A 48 -4.70 11.65 19.79
CA SER A 48 -3.51 11.15 19.12
C SER A 48 -2.23 11.39 19.92
N LYS A 49 -2.18 12.47 20.71
CA LYS A 49 -1.07 12.77 21.64
C LYS A 49 -0.92 11.76 22.79
N GLU A 50 -1.96 11.00 23.10
CA GLU A 50 -1.90 9.94 24.11
C GLU A 50 -1.32 8.63 23.54
N MET A 51 -1.28 8.52 22.21
CA MET A 51 -0.75 7.35 21.51
C MET A 51 0.75 7.52 21.28
N ARG A 52 1.53 6.47 21.54
CA ARG A 52 2.99 6.49 21.38
C ARG A 52 3.46 5.93 20.04
N SER A 53 2.54 5.36 19.27
CA SER A 53 2.86 4.76 17.98
C SER A 53 1.67 4.74 17.03
N CYS A 54 1.98 4.74 15.73
CA CYS A 54 1.01 4.55 14.66
C CYS A 54 0.24 3.22 14.78
N ALA A 55 0.91 2.15 15.25
CA ALA A 55 0.28 0.86 15.49
C ALA A 55 -0.77 0.92 16.62
N GLU A 56 -0.49 1.67 17.68
CA GLU A 56 -1.44 1.90 18.77
C GLU A 56 -2.64 2.71 18.30
N ALA A 57 -2.43 3.79 17.54
CA ALA A 57 -3.55 4.58 17.02
C ALA A 57 -4.44 3.79 16.05
N ARG A 58 -3.86 2.97 15.17
CA ARG A 58 -4.65 2.04 14.32
C ARG A 58 -5.45 1.05 15.15
N PHE A 59 -4.85 0.49 16.20
CA PHE A 59 -5.58 -0.38 17.12
C PHE A 59 -6.78 0.34 17.75
N TYR A 60 -6.59 1.57 18.22
CA TYR A 60 -7.70 2.34 18.81
C TYR A 60 -8.78 2.74 17.80
N LEU A 61 -8.42 2.97 16.55
CA LEU A 61 -9.37 3.24 15.48
C LEU A 61 -10.21 1.99 15.15
N GLU A 62 -9.55 0.86 14.90
CA GLU A 62 -10.18 -0.39 14.46
C GLU A 62 -10.88 -1.14 15.59
N GLN A 63 -10.22 -1.27 16.75
CA GLN A 63 -10.65 -2.13 17.86
C GLN A 63 -11.45 -1.36 18.93
N CYS A 64 -11.08 -0.11 19.18
CA CYS A 64 -11.73 0.72 20.21
C CYS A 64 -12.74 1.74 19.62
N GLY A 65 -12.85 1.84 18.30
CA GLY A 65 -13.79 2.74 17.62
C GLY A 65 -13.49 4.23 17.79
N VAL A 66 -12.23 4.59 18.08
CA VAL A 66 -11.82 5.98 18.32
C VAL A 66 -11.56 6.69 16.99
N ARG A 67 -12.63 6.96 16.23
CA ARG A 67 -12.57 7.58 14.90
C ARG A 67 -11.95 8.98 14.86
N ARG A 68 -11.91 9.68 15.99
CA ARG A 68 -11.31 11.03 16.08
C ARG A 68 -9.79 11.05 15.87
N LEU A 69 -9.14 9.89 15.90
CA LEU A 69 -7.71 9.75 15.62
C LEU A 69 -7.39 9.89 14.12
N ASP A 70 -8.39 9.64 13.26
CA ASP A 70 -8.31 9.72 11.81
C ASP A 70 -9.14 10.92 11.35
N ARG A 71 -8.49 12.08 11.34
CA ARG A 71 -9.16 13.38 11.16
C ARG A 71 -9.56 13.61 9.70
N ASP A 72 -8.73 13.16 8.77
CA ASP A 72 -8.92 13.24 7.33
C ASP A 72 -9.71 12.05 6.75
N ARG A 73 -9.89 10.97 7.53
CA ARG A 73 -10.72 9.79 7.21
C ARG A 73 -10.10 8.94 6.12
N ASP A 74 -8.78 8.82 6.12
CA ASP A 74 -8.03 7.97 5.20
C ASP A 74 -7.79 6.56 5.78
N GLY A 75 -8.15 6.34 7.05
CA GLY A 75 -7.95 5.08 7.77
C GLY A 75 -6.56 4.91 8.37
N ILE A 76 -5.72 5.95 8.34
CA ILE A 76 -4.36 5.97 8.85
C ILE A 76 -4.25 7.09 9.90
N PRO A 77 -4.51 6.81 11.19
CA PRO A 77 -4.52 7.83 12.24
C PRO A 77 -3.12 8.32 12.68
N CYS A 78 -2.11 8.24 11.80
CA CYS A 78 -0.70 8.32 12.18
C CYS A 78 -0.07 9.70 11.95
N GLU A 79 -0.56 10.48 10.97
CA GLU A 79 -0.14 11.88 10.82
C GLU A 79 -0.48 12.71 12.06
N SER A 80 -1.57 12.35 12.74
CA SER A 80 -2.04 13.05 13.94
C SER A 80 -1.15 12.88 15.18
N ILE A 81 -0.19 11.94 15.18
CA ILE A 81 0.76 11.70 16.30
C ILE A 81 2.02 12.58 16.17
N TYR A 82 2.54 12.75 14.95
CA TYR A 82 3.81 13.43 14.70
C TYR A 82 3.67 14.84 14.07
N GLY A 83 2.49 15.17 13.53
CA GLY A 83 2.21 16.46 12.87
C GLY A 83 1.69 17.53 13.83
N GLY A 84 2.45 17.81 14.90
CA GLY A 84 2.20 18.92 15.83
C GLY A 84 2.87 20.20 15.39
#